data_AF-A0A519CAJ4-F1
#
_entry.id   AF-A0A519CAJ4-F1
#
_cell.length_a   1.000
_cell.length_b   1.000
_cell.length_c   1.000
_cell.angle_alpha   90.00
_cell.angle_beta   90.00
_cell.angle_gamma   90.00
#
_symmetry.space_group_name_H-M   'P 1'
#
loop_
_entity.id
_entity.type
_entity.pdbx_description
1 polymer ?
#
loop_
_entity_poly.entity_id
_entity_poly.type
_entity_poly.pdbx_seq_one_letter_code
_entity_poly.pdbx_strand_id
1 'polypeptide(L)'
;MIMLNSKRDFFKDVERIRSLSSIIDKKLSEVKPSESDKINNLTLDELQDLDKIAGIANFMLSKYADKKEMRSILKHFTSIIAETTDSMSDLDDEVSELILSAEDSINKVKDMHAPDYNQDETSGINLTNFVTEINTVEYQQNSSGHITR
;
A
#
# COMPACT_ATOMS: atom_id res chain seq x y z
N MET A 1 35.16 -44.01 -36.61
CA MET A 1 34.02 -44.22 -35.68
C MET A 1 34.12 -43.13 -34.61
N ILE A 2 33.39 -42.03 -34.76
CA ILE A 2 33.46 -40.90 -33.82
C ILE A 2 32.57 -41.27 -32.64
N MET A 3 33.22 -41.58 -31.51
CA MET A 3 32.57 -41.89 -30.25
C MET A 3 32.03 -40.58 -29.67
N LEU A 4 30.72 -40.34 -29.83
CA LEU A 4 30.03 -39.22 -29.20
C LEU A 4 29.91 -39.48 -27.69
N ASN A 5 30.98 -39.19 -26.96
CA ASN A 5 30.94 -39.15 -25.51
C ASN A 5 30.39 -37.81 -25.05
N SER A 6 29.21 -37.85 -24.45
CA SER A 6 29.02 -37.49 -23.04
C SER A 6 27.52 -37.35 -22.82
N LYS A 7 26.98 -38.13 -21.90
CA LYS A 7 25.62 -37.93 -21.37
C LYS A 7 25.54 -36.47 -20.93
N ARG A 8 24.88 -35.62 -21.72
CA ARG A 8 24.43 -34.32 -21.24
C ARG A 8 23.64 -34.61 -19.97
N ASP A 9 24.13 -34.08 -18.86
CA ASP A 9 23.50 -34.24 -17.57
C ASP A 9 22.25 -33.36 -17.60
N PHE A 10 21.16 -33.95 -18.10
CA PHE A 10 19.89 -33.27 -18.34
C PHE A 10 19.42 -32.50 -17.10
N PHE A 11 19.72 -33.03 -15.91
CA PHE A 11 19.41 -32.38 -14.65
C PHE A 11 20.16 -31.05 -14.48
N LYS A 12 21.47 -31.01 -14.79
CA LYS A 12 22.27 -29.77 -14.80
C LYS A 12 21.81 -28.79 -15.86
N ASP A 13 21.42 -29.27 -17.03
CA ASP A 13 20.89 -28.42 -18.09
C ASP A 13 19.57 -27.77 -17.66
N VAL A 14 18.69 -28.52 -17.00
CA VAL A 14 17.42 -28.01 -16.44
C VAL A 14 17.66 -26.99 -15.32
N GLU A 15 18.58 -27.25 -14.39
CA GLU A 15 18.95 -26.26 -13.37
C GLU A 15 19.48 -24.97 -13.98
N ARG A 16 20.35 -25.09 -14.99
CA ARG A 16 20.92 -23.95 -15.70
C ARG A 16 19.85 -23.13 -16.41
N ILE A 17 18.86 -23.77 -17.04
CA ILE A 17 17.70 -23.10 -17.64
C ILE A 17 16.88 -22.39 -16.57
N ARG A 18 16.64 -23.02 -15.41
CA ARG A 18 15.89 -22.41 -14.30
C ARG A 18 16.61 -21.18 -13.73
N SER A 19 17.92 -21.26 -13.54
CA SER A 19 18.74 -20.12 -13.11
C SER A 19 18.71 -18.99 -14.12
N LEU A 20 18.82 -19.29 -15.41
CA LEU A 20 18.72 -18.29 -16.48
C LEU A 20 17.33 -17.63 -16.50
N SER A 21 16.26 -18.41 -16.36
CA SER A 21 14.89 -17.90 -16.30
C SER A 21 14.73 -16.94 -15.11
N SER A 22 15.19 -17.33 -13.93
CA SER A 22 15.13 -16.47 -12.73
C SER A 22 15.90 -15.16 -12.90
N ILE A 23 17.05 -15.19 -13.58
CA ILE A 23 17.82 -13.97 -13.90
C ILE A 23 17.04 -13.08 -14.88
N ILE A 24 16.38 -13.66 -15.89
CA ILE A 24 15.55 -12.93 -16.86
C ILE A 24 14.34 -12.31 -16.18
N ASP A 25 13.61 -13.07 -15.37
CA ASP A 25 12.44 -12.60 -14.63
C ASP A 25 12.83 -11.45 -13.69
N LYS A 26 13.94 -11.61 -12.96
CA LYS A 26 14.50 -10.55 -12.12
C LYS A 26 14.84 -9.31 -12.95
N LYS A 27 15.52 -9.46 -14.10
CA LYS A 27 15.86 -8.34 -15.00
C LYS A 27 14.62 -7.64 -15.55
N LEU A 28 13.59 -8.38 -15.93
CA LEU A 28 12.33 -7.83 -16.42
C LEU A 28 11.57 -7.07 -15.32
N SER A 29 11.63 -7.55 -14.06
CA SER A 29 11.06 -6.84 -12.91
C SER A 29 11.87 -5.60 -12.49
N GLU A 30 13.19 -5.61 -12.71
CA GLU A 30 14.10 -4.48 -12.43
C GLU A 30 14.02 -3.37 -13.51
N VAL A 31 13.47 -3.67 -14.69
CA VAL A 31 13.18 -2.64 -15.70
C VAL A 31 12.06 -1.78 -15.15
N LYS A 32 12.45 -0.73 -14.41
CA LYS A 32 11.55 0.36 -14.01
C LYS A 32 10.76 0.77 -15.25
N PRO A 33 9.42 0.90 -15.16
CA PRO A 33 8.66 1.50 -16.25
C PRO A 33 9.36 2.82 -16.59
N SER A 34 9.71 2.96 -17.86
CA SER A 34 10.41 4.14 -18.34
C SER A 34 9.61 5.38 -17.92
N GLU A 35 10.28 6.50 -17.69
CA GLU A 35 9.58 7.78 -17.50
C GLU A 35 8.58 8.04 -18.66
N SER A 36 8.86 7.48 -19.84
CA SER A 36 7.92 7.47 -20.98
C SER A 36 6.65 6.67 -20.74
N ASP A 37 6.73 5.54 -20.03
CA ASP A 37 5.57 4.68 -19.75
C ASP A 37 4.62 5.36 -18.75
N LYS A 38 5.16 6.18 -17.84
CA LYS A 38 4.37 7.04 -16.96
C LYS A 38 3.68 8.15 -17.74
N ILE A 39 4.37 8.78 -18.70
CA ILE A 39 3.81 9.83 -19.56
C ILE A 39 2.70 9.28 -20.47
N ASN A 40 2.87 8.07 -21.00
CA ASN A 40 1.90 7.44 -21.90
C ASN A 40 0.57 7.08 -21.21
N ASN A 41 0.56 6.97 -19.88
CA ASN A 41 -0.65 6.70 -19.09
C ASN A 41 -1.42 7.98 -18.70
N LEU A 42 -0.89 9.17 -19.00
CA LEU A 42 -1.55 10.44 -18.71
C LEU A 42 -2.61 10.73 -19.76
N THR A 43 -3.76 11.24 -19.32
CA THR A 43 -4.79 11.80 -20.20
C THR A 43 -4.29 13.06 -20.89
N LEU A 44 -4.98 13.49 -21.95
CA LEU A 44 -4.64 14.72 -22.67
C LEU A 44 -4.64 15.95 -21.75
N ASP A 45 -5.60 16.04 -20.84
CA ASP A 45 -5.74 17.16 -19.92
C ASP A 45 -4.57 17.20 -18.91
N GLU A 46 -4.22 16.05 -18.33
CA GLU A 46 -3.06 15.92 -17.44
C GLU A 46 -1.75 16.24 -18.16
N LEU A 47 -1.61 15.84 -19.43
CA LEU A 47 -0.44 16.15 -20.24
C LEU A 47 -0.35 17.66 -20.57
N GLN A 48 -1.48 18.31 -20.84
CA GLN A 48 -1.53 19.77 -21.06
C GLN A 48 -1.20 20.55 -19.78
N ASP A 49 -1.67 20.09 -18.63
CA ASP A 49 -1.34 20.71 -17.36
C ASP A 49 0.15 20.51 -17.02
N LEU A 50 0.70 19.32 -17.32
CA LEU A 50 2.13 19.06 -17.19
C LEU A 50 2.98 19.94 -18.11
N ASP A 51 2.55 20.17 -19.36
CA ASP A 51 3.21 21.09 -20.30
C ASP A 51 3.22 22.54 -19.77
N LYS A 52 2.09 23.01 -19.20
CA LYS A 52 2.03 24.33 -18.55
C LYS A 52 2.98 24.42 -17.36
N ILE A 53 3.00 23.40 -16.49
CA ILE A 53 3.88 23.34 -15.32
C ILE A 53 5.35 23.34 -15.76
N ALA A 54 5.71 22.53 -16.75
CA ALA A 54 7.05 22.48 -17.32
C ALA A 54 7.45 23.83 -17.93
N GLY A 55 6.54 24.50 -18.64
CA GLY A 55 6.75 25.83 -19.19
C GLY A 55 7.02 26.89 -18.12
N ILE A 56 6.24 26.89 -17.03
CA ILE A 56 6.44 27.80 -15.89
C ILE A 56 7.78 27.51 -15.20
N ALA A 57 8.10 26.23 -14.96
CA ALA A 57 9.35 25.84 -14.34
C ALA A 57 10.56 26.26 -15.18
N ASN A 58 10.51 26.01 -16.50
CA ASN A 58 11.56 26.42 -17.42
C ASN A 58 11.71 27.94 -17.50
N PHE A 59 10.60 28.68 -17.49
CA PHE A 59 10.61 30.13 -17.42
C PHE A 59 11.25 30.64 -16.12
N MET A 60 10.89 30.07 -14.96
CA MET A 60 11.48 30.44 -13.67
C MET A 60 12.97 30.09 -13.62
N LEU A 61 13.37 28.91 -14.08
CA LEU A 61 14.76 28.50 -14.18
C LEU A 61 15.57 29.44 -15.07
N SER A 62 15.03 29.81 -16.23
CA SER A 62 15.70 30.69 -17.19
C SER A 62 15.78 32.15 -16.72
N LYS A 63 14.66 32.70 -16.22
CA LYS A 63 14.57 34.10 -15.75
C LYS A 63 15.46 34.38 -14.54
N TYR A 64 15.78 33.35 -13.78
CA TYR A 64 16.53 33.46 -12.54
C TYR A 64 17.79 32.58 -12.51
N ALA A 65 18.28 32.14 -13.68
CA ALA A 65 19.44 31.24 -13.80
C ALA A 65 20.69 31.82 -13.13
N ASP A 66 20.83 33.14 -13.17
CA ASP A 66 21.92 33.94 -12.59
C ASP A 66 21.61 34.43 -11.16
N LYS A 67 20.37 34.28 -10.68
CA LYS A 67 19.95 34.71 -9.34
C LYS A 67 20.09 33.56 -8.35
N LYS A 68 21.27 33.50 -7.71
CA LYS A 68 21.67 32.51 -6.70
C LYS A 68 20.59 32.22 -5.64
N GLU A 69 19.85 33.22 -5.21
CA GLU A 69 18.77 33.09 -4.23
C GLU A 69 17.59 32.27 -4.76
N MET A 70 17.08 32.57 -5.97
CA MET A 70 15.94 31.83 -6.54
C MET A 70 16.29 30.38 -6.85
N ARG A 71 17.51 30.12 -7.36
CA ARG A 71 18.01 28.76 -7.55
C ARG A 71 18.06 27.98 -6.23
N SER A 72 18.43 28.64 -5.13
CA SER A 72 18.46 28.02 -3.80
C SER A 72 17.06 27.74 -3.27
N ILE A 73 16.11 28.67 -3.47
CA ILE A 73 14.70 28.49 -3.12
C ILE A 73 14.08 27.33 -3.92
N LEU A 74 14.29 27.30 -5.24
CA LEU A 74 13.75 26.24 -6.08
C LEU A 74 14.35 24.88 -5.74
N LYS A 75 15.67 24.82 -5.48
CA LYS A 75 16.34 23.59 -5.02
C LYS A 75 15.78 23.10 -3.68
N HIS A 76 15.54 24.03 -2.74
CA HIS A 76 14.94 23.69 -1.46
C HIS A 76 13.52 23.16 -1.62
N PHE A 77 12.70 23.81 -2.45
CA PHE A 77 11.35 23.34 -2.77
C PHE A 77 11.35 21.94 -3.39
N THR A 78 12.24 21.68 -4.36
CA THR A 78 12.40 20.33 -4.93
C THR A 78 12.83 19.30 -3.88
N SER A 79 13.69 19.67 -2.92
CA SER A 79 14.09 18.81 -1.80
C SER A 79 12.88 18.41 -0.95
N ILE A 80 12.05 19.38 -0.58
CA ILE A 80 10.84 19.13 0.22
C ILE A 80 9.91 18.15 -0.50
N ILE A 81 9.70 18.31 -1.81
CA ILE A 81 8.86 17.39 -2.59
C ILE A 81 9.47 15.98 -2.60
N ALA A 82 10.78 15.85 -2.80
CA ALA A 82 11.44 14.55 -2.81
C ALA A 82 11.33 13.85 -1.45
N GLU A 83 11.66 14.54 -0.36
CA GLU A 83 11.55 14.03 1.01
C GLU A 83 10.11 13.64 1.38
N THR A 84 9.12 14.40 0.90
CA THR A 84 7.69 14.08 1.11
C THR A 84 7.28 12.86 0.30
N THR A 85 7.78 12.70 -0.93
CA THR A 85 7.48 11.53 -1.76
C THR A 85 8.09 10.26 -1.18
N ASP A 86 9.33 10.35 -0.70
CA ASP A 86 10.02 9.24 -0.06
C ASP A 86 9.29 8.80 1.22
N SER A 87 8.91 9.75 2.10
CA SER A 87 8.17 9.41 3.32
C SER A 87 6.75 8.88 3.05
N MET A 88 6.11 9.29 1.95
CA MET A 88 4.82 8.75 1.54
C MET A 88 4.93 7.31 1.01
N SER A 89 6.08 6.94 0.43
CA SER A 89 6.38 5.54 0.07
C SER A 89 6.50 4.66 1.32
N ASP A 90 7.21 5.15 2.35
CA ASP A 90 7.38 4.38 3.60
C ASP A 90 6.05 4.22 4.36
N LEU A 91 5.17 5.23 4.30
CA LEU A 91 3.85 5.18 4.93
C LEU A 91 2.93 4.12 4.30
N ASP A 92 3.02 3.89 2.99
CA ASP A 92 2.23 2.86 2.29
C ASP A 92 2.58 1.44 2.77
N ASP A 93 3.88 1.19 2.98
CA ASP A 93 4.39 -0.06 3.55
C ASP A 93 3.90 -0.26 4.99
N GLU A 94 3.98 0.78 5.84
CA GLU A 94 3.54 0.72 7.24
C GLU A 94 2.02 0.47 7.36
N VAL A 95 1.21 1.12 6.52
CA VAL A 95 -0.24 0.89 6.46
C VAL A 95 -0.55 -0.53 6.02
N SER A 96 0.17 -1.06 5.03
CA SER A 96 0.01 -2.44 4.55
C SER A 96 0.34 -3.47 5.64
N GLU A 97 1.43 -3.27 6.38
CA GLU A 97 1.81 -4.14 7.50
C GLU A 97 0.74 -4.13 8.62
N LEU A 98 0.18 -2.95 8.92
CA LEU A 98 -0.86 -2.80 9.93
C LEU A 98 -2.16 -3.51 9.52
N ILE A 99 -2.56 -3.43 8.25
CA ILE A 99 -3.71 -4.16 7.70
C ILE A 99 -3.51 -5.66 7.86
N LEU A 100 -2.34 -6.19 7.44
CA LEU A 100 -2.03 -7.62 7.57
C LEU A 100 -2.07 -8.09 9.04
N SER A 101 -1.53 -7.29 9.95
CA SER A 101 -1.54 -7.58 11.40
C SER A 101 -2.96 -7.60 11.99
N ALA A 102 -3.80 -6.66 11.55
CA ALA A 102 -5.20 -6.60 11.97
C ALA A 102 -6.00 -7.79 11.41
N GLU A 103 -5.75 -8.18 10.17
CA GLU A 103 -6.41 -9.30 9.52
C GLU A 103 -6.05 -10.64 10.17
N ASP A 104 -4.76 -10.86 10.49
CA ASP A 104 -4.32 -12.04 11.27
C ASP A 104 -5.00 -12.08 12.65
N SER A 105 -5.05 -10.94 13.34
CA SER A 105 -5.71 -10.83 14.65
C SER A 105 -7.20 -11.17 14.59
N ILE A 106 -7.92 -10.68 13.56
CA ILE A 106 -9.34 -10.99 13.34
C ILE A 106 -9.53 -12.47 13.01
N ASN A 107 -8.70 -13.03 12.13
CA ASN A 107 -8.75 -14.44 11.77
C ASN A 107 -8.55 -15.33 13.00
N LYS A 108 -7.59 -14.98 13.86
CA LYS A 108 -7.35 -15.69 15.11
C LYS A 108 -8.55 -15.63 16.07
N VAL A 109 -9.22 -14.48 16.20
CA VAL A 109 -10.45 -14.35 16.99
C VAL A 109 -11.59 -15.18 16.40
N LYS A 110 -11.72 -15.18 15.07
CA LYS A 110 -12.73 -15.95 14.35
C LYS A 110 -12.51 -17.46 14.51
N ASP A 111 -11.27 -17.93 14.46
CA ASP A 111 -10.92 -19.33 14.69
C ASP A 111 -11.23 -19.77 16.13
N MET A 112 -11.03 -18.90 17.12
CA MET A 112 -11.43 -19.17 18.52
C MET A 112 -12.94 -19.23 18.72
N HIS A 113 -13.71 -18.53 17.88
CA HIS A 113 -15.18 -18.54 17.88
C HIS A 113 -15.79 -19.49 16.85
N ALA A 114 -14.97 -20.27 16.13
CA ALA A 114 -15.46 -21.30 15.24
C ALA A 114 -16.33 -22.26 16.09
N PRO A 115 -17.63 -22.40 15.80
CA PRO A 115 -18.48 -23.30 16.55
C PRO A 115 -17.93 -24.69 16.31
N ASP A 116 -17.42 -25.29 17.38
CA ASP A 116 -17.06 -26.69 17.44
C ASP A 116 -18.37 -27.46 17.20
N TYR A 117 -18.68 -27.76 15.93
CA TYR A 117 -19.74 -28.69 15.56
C TYR A 117 -19.26 -30.09 15.93
N ASN A 118 -19.13 -30.34 17.23
CA ASN A 118 -19.20 -31.67 17.78
C ASN A 118 -20.68 -32.05 17.74
N GLN A 119 -21.02 -32.82 16.72
CA GLN A 119 -22.19 -33.67 16.74
C GLN A 119 -22.02 -34.64 17.91
N ASP A 120 -22.73 -34.35 18.99
CA ASP A 120 -23.10 -35.21 20.13
C ASP A 120 -22.84 -34.49 21.46
N GLU A 121 -23.83 -33.73 21.91
CA GLU A 121 -24.49 -33.94 23.21
C GLU A 121 -25.49 -32.81 23.48
N THR A 122 -26.77 -33.15 23.37
CA THR A 122 -27.89 -32.32 23.83
C THR A 122 -27.79 -32.13 25.34
N SER A 123 -27.44 -30.93 25.79
CA SER A 123 -27.75 -30.45 27.15
C SER A 123 -28.38 -29.07 27.05
N GLY A 124 -29.71 -29.04 26.98
CA GLY A 124 -30.48 -27.81 26.87
C GLY A 124 -30.38 -26.96 28.15
N ILE A 125 -29.94 -25.71 28.00
CA ILE A 125 -29.99 -24.72 29.07
C ILE A 125 -31.32 -23.96 28.92
N ASN A 126 -32.21 -24.09 29.91
CA ASN A 126 -33.53 -23.49 29.90
C ASN A 126 -33.46 -22.05 30.44
N LEU A 127 -33.73 -21.05 29.59
CA LEU A 127 -33.51 -19.62 29.85
C LEU A 127 -34.73 -18.89 30.46
N THR A 128 -35.68 -19.58 31.10
CA THR A 128 -36.96 -18.94 31.46
C THR A 128 -36.94 -18.01 32.69
N ASN A 129 -35.81 -17.78 33.36
CA ASN A 129 -35.82 -17.18 34.71
C ASN A 129 -35.06 -15.87 34.95
N PHE A 130 -34.76 -15.05 33.93
CA PHE A 130 -34.18 -13.72 34.17
C PHE A 130 -35.09 -12.59 33.66
N VAL A 131 -36.27 -12.44 34.27
CA VAL A 131 -36.92 -11.12 34.32
C VAL A 131 -36.35 -10.41 35.53
N THR A 132 -35.34 -9.57 35.29
CA THR A 132 -34.95 -8.53 36.24
C THR A 132 -35.43 -7.21 35.65
N GLU A 133 -36.33 -6.52 36.36
CA GLU A 133 -36.89 -5.24 35.96
C GLU A 133 -35.77 -4.22 35.69
N ILE A 134 -35.81 -3.61 34.51
CA ILE A 134 -34.92 -2.54 34.11
C ILE A 134 -35.44 -1.26 34.76
N ASN A 135 -34.81 -0.80 35.84
CA ASN A 135 -35.08 0.51 36.43
C ASN A 135 -34.59 1.62 35.48
N THR A 136 -35.49 2.30 34.78
CA THR A 136 -35.18 3.34 33.77
C THR A 136 -35.12 4.77 34.34
N VAL A 137 -34.82 4.96 35.63
CA VAL A 137 -35.11 6.24 36.29
C VAL A 137 -34.03 7.33 36.09
N GLU A 138 -32.80 7.02 35.69
CA GLU A 138 -31.70 8.02 35.73
C GLU A 138 -31.36 8.75 34.42
N TYR A 139 -32.09 8.53 33.32
CA TYR A 139 -31.82 9.23 32.06
C TYR A 139 -32.96 10.15 31.60
N GLN A 140 -33.56 10.89 32.53
CA GLN A 140 -34.41 12.03 32.17
C GLN A 140 -33.63 13.36 32.28
N GLN A 141 -33.31 13.89 31.09
CA GLN A 141 -33.22 15.31 30.71
C GLN A 141 -32.43 16.28 31.61
N ASN A 142 -31.29 16.74 31.09
CA ASN A 142 -30.82 18.11 31.28
C ASN A 142 -30.22 18.63 29.96
N SER A 143 -31.09 19.06 29.03
CA SER A 143 -30.69 19.91 27.90
C SER A 143 -31.11 21.34 28.21
N SER A 144 -30.18 22.17 28.64
CA SER A 144 -30.35 23.63 28.61
C SER A 144 -29.07 24.25 28.05
N GLY A 145 -29.09 24.52 26.74
CA GLY A 145 -28.04 25.23 26.04
C GLY A 145 -28.07 26.71 26.41
N HIS A 146 -26.95 27.20 26.93
CA HIS A 146 -26.69 28.61 27.18
C HIS A 146 -26.17 29.25 25.88
N ILE A 147 -26.95 30.13 25.26
CA ILE A 147 -26.50 31.01 24.18
C ILE A 147 -26.33 32.41 24.79
N THR A 148 -25.09 32.86 24.95
CA THR A 148 -24.77 34.26 25.21
C THR A 148 -24.78 35.04 23.90
N ARG A 149 -25.49 36.17 23.91
CA ARG A 149 -25.48 37.22 22.89
C ARG A 149 -24.51 38.32 23.30
#